data_AF-C0EC51-F1
#
_entry.id   AF-C0EC51-F1
#
_cell.length_a   1.000
_cell.length_b   1.000
_cell.length_c   1.000
_cell.angle_alpha   90.00
_cell.angle_beta   90.00
_cell.angle_gamma   90.00
#
_symmetry.space_group_name_H-M   'P 1'
#
loop_
_entity.id
_entity.type
_entity.pdbx_description
1 polymer ?
#
loop_
_entity_poly.entity_id
_entity_poly.type
_entity_poly.pdbx_seq_one_letter_code
_entity_poly.pdbx_strand_id
1 'polypeptide(L)'
;MKREQTIQKWTLELAQNRIKSACILLALLLSCALAGLRAPLISTIPLLVLVPFSCQLCFGQPLRILLYALPCGIVGGLFAGSVAGALFFVLLSLLGAVFGVVSALLLKLSRSRTELPLKILLPAAAIALLLIPSYASFNLFGNPVGWISSAVRANSYAAEHYPSDSIAFQGVTYDSKHGMHKAVFSTPLGRETISFDRRGEIQDSYQDALSIQFCAKQAEFVRGLLLPVENSPLCVSTESDEPLGITQFQLSNDPPLSADERKEALQLREEALGKLSYTLSFGEFSDLPTVVSKPELIEAALRFQQTLAEQGVPYRELTLTAADAAGNIQRVKFSPTTQREEIKSGYRSYRPDEK
;
A
#
# COMPACT_ATOMS: atom_id res chain seq x y z
N MET A 1 -58.39 17.11 39.84
CA MET A 1 -58.77 16.46 38.56
C MET A 1 -58.06 17.00 37.31
N LYS A 2 -58.44 18.12 36.66
CA LYS A 2 -57.77 18.55 35.40
C LYS A 2 -56.26 18.77 35.52
N ARG A 3 -55.80 19.30 36.66
CA ARG A 3 -54.37 19.59 36.91
C ARG A 3 -53.54 18.32 37.10
N GLU A 4 -54.05 17.33 37.82
CA GLU A 4 -53.38 16.04 38.05
C GLU A 4 -53.29 15.20 36.77
N GLN A 5 -54.36 15.18 35.95
CA GLN A 5 -54.33 14.52 34.64
C GLN A 5 -53.33 15.18 33.69
N THR A 6 -53.18 16.52 33.76
CA THR A 6 -52.18 17.25 32.96
C THR A 6 -50.76 16.93 33.42
N ILE A 7 -50.52 16.85 34.74
CA ILE A 7 -49.21 16.47 35.30
C ILE A 7 -48.86 15.03 34.93
N GLN A 8 -49.79 14.08 35.08
CA GLN A 8 -49.57 12.68 34.70
C GLN A 8 -49.23 12.55 33.21
N LYS A 9 -49.98 13.22 32.33
CA LYS A 9 -49.69 13.22 30.88
C LYS A 9 -48.29 13.77 30.58
N TRP A 10 -47.91 14.90 31.20
CA TRP A 10 -46.58 15.48 31.07
C TRP A 10 -45.46 14.54 31.53
N THR A 11 -45.62 13.90 32.69
CA THR A 11 -44.61 12.95 33.20
C THR A 11 -44.43 11.74 32.29
N LEU A 12 -45.52 11.26 31.69
CA LEU A 12 -45.51 10.10 30.80
C LEU A 12 -44.88 10.44 29.44
N GLU A 13 -45.16 11.63 28.90
CA GLU A 13 -44.50 12.16 27.69
C GLU A 13 -42.99 12.37 27.92
N LEU A 14 -42.60 12.89 29.09
CA LEU A 14 -41.19 13.03 29.48
C LEU A 14 -40.48 11.67 29.57
N ALA A 15 -41.09 10.69 30.23
CA ALA A 15 -40.53 9.35 30.38
C ALA A 15 -40.35 8.66 29.01
N GLN A 16 -41.37 8.72 28.15
CA GLN A 16 -41.30 8.19 26.78
C GLN A 16 -40.20 8.89 25.97
N ASN A 17 -40.07 10.22 26.09
CA ASN A 17 -39.04 10.96 25.39
C ASN A 17 -37.62 10.63 25.87
N ARG A 18 -37.44 10.27 27.14
CA ARG A 18 -36.14 9.81 27.67
C ARG A 18 -35.79 8.42 27.14
N ILE A 19 -36.74 7.48 27.17
CA ILE A 19 -36.54 6.11 26.67
C ILE A 19 -36.18 6.15 25.17
N LYS A 20 -36.94 6.89 24.35
CA LYS A 20 -36.63 7.07 22.93
C LYS A 20 -35.22 7.64 22.71
N SER A 21 -34.82 8.64 23.50
CA SER A 21 -33.48 9.22 23.43
C SER A 21 -32.39 8.18 23.75
N ALA A 22 -32.58 7.38 24.80
CA ALA A 22 -31.64 6.35 25.20
C ALA A 22 -31.49 5.27 24.13
N CYS A 23 -32.60 4.83 23.51
CA CYS A 23 -32.57 3.87 22.41
C CYS A 23 -31.82 4.42 21.18
N ILE A 24 -32.06 5.69 20.81
CA ILE A 24 -31.33 6.34 19.70
C ILE A 24 -29.84 6.37 20.01
N LEU A 25 -29.46 6.82 21.21
CA LEU A 25 -28.05 6.91 21.61
C LEU A 25 -27.37 5.54 21.58
N LEU A 26 -28.00 4.52 22.16
CA LEU A 26 -27.45 3.15 22.20
C LEU A 26 -27.26 2.59 20.78
N ALA A 27 -28.25 2.76 19.90
CA ALA A 27 -28.19 2.26 18.53
C ALA A 27 -27.08 2.96 17.72
N LEU A 28 -26.97 4.28 17.83
CA LEU A 28 -25.92 5.06 17.17
C LEU A 28 -24.53 4.69 17.70
N LEU A 29 -24.39 4.52 19.02
CA LEU A 29 -23.13 4.13 19.64
C LEU A 29 -22.68 2.74 19.17
N LEU A 30 -23.58 1.76 19.15
CA LEU A 30 -23.28 0.42 18.65
C LEU A 30 -22.89 0.44 17.17
N SER A 31 -23.63 1.20 16.35
CA SER A 31 -23.33 1.38 14.93
C SER A 31 -21.95 1.99 14.69
N CYS A 32 -21.63 3.08 15.40
CA CYS A 32 -20.33 3.74 15.30
C CYS A 32 -19.20 2.87 15.83
N ALA A 33 -19.41 2.13 16.92
CA ALA A 33 -18.42 1.21 17.47
C ALA A 33 -18.13 0.05 16.52
N LEU A 34 -19.18 -0.57 15.95
CA LEU A 34 -19.02 -1.61 14.93
C LEU A 34 -18.33 -1.07 13.69
N ALA A 35 -18.65 0.16 13.27
CA ALA A 35 -17.99 0.81 12.15
C ALA A 35 -16.55 1.23 12.39
N GLY A 36 -16.20 1.53 13.64
CA GLY A 36 -14.84 1.79 14.07
C GLY A 36 -13.98 0.53 14.15
N LEU A 37 -14.57 -0.60 14.53
CA LEU A 37 -13.88 -1.88 14.57
C LEU A 37 -13.45 -2.28 13.15
N ARG A 38 -12.21 -2.75 13.00
CA ARG A 38 -11.65 -3.33 11.75
C ARG A 38 -12.26 -4.70 11.43
N ALA A 39 -13.56 -4.88 11.69
CA ALA A 39 -14.26 -6.14 11.46
C ALA A 39 -14.40 -6.37 9.94
N PRO A 40 -14.03 -7.56 9.42
CA PRO A 40 -14.18 -7.90 8.01
C PRO A 40 -15.62 -8.27 7.63
N LEU A 41 -16.49 -8.52 8.62
CA LEU A 41 -17.88 -8.89 8.39
C LEU A 41 -18.71 -7.64 8.08
N ILE A 42 -19.01 -7.48 6.78
CA ILE A 42 -19.89 -6.45 6.21
C ILE A 42 -19.25 -5.07 6.32
N SER A 43 -19.16 -4.35 5.20
CA SER A 43 -18.76 -2.94 5.26
C SER A 43 -19.68 -2.22 6.24
N THR A 44 -19.10 -1.71 7.30
CA THR A 44 -19.86 -1.19 8.44
C THR A 44 -20.38 0.23 8.17
N ILE A 45 -20.07 0.79 7.00
CA ILE A 45 -20.55 2.10 6.53
C ILE A 45 -22.07 2.13 6.29
N PRO A 46 -22.70 1.12 5.65
CA PRO A 46 -24.15 1.00 5.62
C PRO A 46 -24.83 1.19 6.98
N LEU A 47 -24.22 0.76 8.09
CA LEU A 47 -24.79 0.95 9.43
C LEU A 47 -24.82 2.43 9.86
N LEU A 48 -23.84 3.22 9.42
CA LEU A 48 -23.80 4.67 9.67
C LEU A 48 -24.95 5.41 8.98
N VAL A 49 -25.60 4.80 7.99
CA VAL A 49 -26.76 5.38 7.28
C VAL A 49 -28.07 4.73 7.71
N LEU A 50 -28.11 3.39 7.77
CA LEU A 50 -29.31 2.61 8.05
C LEU A 50 -29.80 2.77 9.50
N VAL A 51 -28.88 2.91 10.47
CA VAL A 51 -29.27 3.08 11.87
C VAL A 51 -29.95 4.43 12.12
N PRO A 52 -29.39 5.58 11.67
CA PRO A 52 -30.09 6.86 11.70
C PRO A 52 -31.43 6.84 10.96
N PHE A 53 -31.51 6.18 9.80
CA PHE A 53 -32.74 6.00 9.03
C PHE A 53 -33.83 5.29 9.87
N SER A 54 -33.50 4.13 10.44
CA SER A 54 -34.40 3.35 11.28
C SER A 54 -34.82 4.12 12.54
N CYS A 55 -33.88 4.80 13.20
CA CYS A 55 -34.17 5.65 14.36
C CYS A 55 -35.14 6.78 14.00
N GLN A 56 -34.98 7.40 12.83
CA GLN A 56 -35.88 8.47 12.38
C GLN A 56 -37.27 7.95 12.02
N LEU A 57 -37.38 6.74 11.47
CA LEU A 57 -38.67 6.10 11.22
C LEU A 57 -39.40 5.78 12.53
N CYS A 58 -38.75 5.11 13.47
CA CYS A 58 -39.33 4.62 14.72
C CYS A 58 -39.58 5.73 15.76
N PHE A 59 -38.67 6.69 15.91
CA PHE A 59 -38.69 7.65 17.01
C PHE A 59 -39.00 9.09 16.57
N GLY A 60 -38.70 9.46 15.32
CA GLY A 60 -39.07 10.76 14.74
C GLY A 60 -38.38 11.98 15.36
N GLN A 61 -37.15 11.82 15.87
CA GLN A 61 -36.40 12.87 16.57
C GLN A 61 -35.11 13.25 15.79
N PRO A 62 -35.21 13.99 14.67
CA PRO A 62 -34.09 14.20 13.75
C PRO A 62 -32.93 14.94 14.39
N LEU A 63 -33.22 16.00 15.16
CA LEU A 63 -32.19 16.82 15.81
C LEU A 63 -31.36 16.01 16.81
N ARG A 64 -32.00 15.11 17.56
CA ARG A 64 -31.29 14.25 18.53
C ARG A 64 -30.39 13.23 17.85
N ILE A 65 -30.85 12.66 16.74
CA ILE A 65 -30.05 11.71 15.94
C ILE A 65 -28.78 12.41 15.45
N LEU A 66 -28.90 13.62 14.89
CA LEU A 66 -27.76 14.40 14.42
C LEU A 66 -26.82 14.81 15.56
N LEU A 67 -27.36 15.25 16.70
CA LEU A 67 -26.55 15.63 17.87
C LEU A 67 -25.80 14.44 18.47
N TYR A 68 -26.43 13.27 18.54
CA TYR A 68 -25.80 12.05 19.07
C TYR A 68 -24.79 11.41 18.11
N ALA A 69 -24.89 11.68 16.80
CA ALA A 69 -23.90 11.21 15.82
C ALA A 69 -22.49 11.75 16.12
N LEU A 70 -22.38 12.95 16.71
CA LEU A 70 -21.10 13.57 17.08
C LEU A 70 -20.35 12.76 18.17
N PRO A 71 -20.86 12.61 19.42
CA PRO A 71 -20.17 11.85 20.45
C PRO A 71 -20.03 10.37 20.09
N CYS A 72 -21.00 9.77 19.39
CA CYS A 72 -20.87 8.38 18.94
C CYS A 72 -19.77 8.22 17.87
N GLY A 73 -19.66 9.20 16.97
CA GLY A 73 -18.58 9.27 15.98
C GLY A 73 -17.21 9.42 16.63
N ILE A 74 -17.08 10.19 17.71
CA ILE A 74 -15.82 10.28 18.46
C ILE A 74 -15.43 8.89 18.97
N VAL A 75 -16.36 8.17 19.61
CA VAL A 75 -16.12 6.81 20.14
C VAL A 75 -15.71 5.84 19.04
N GLY A 76 -16.40 5.84 17.89
CA GLY A 76 -16.02 5.01 16.74
C GLY A 76 -14.66 5.41 16.14
N GLY A 77 -14.34 6.69 16.17
CA GLY A 77 -13.09 7.26 15.67
C GLY A 77 -11.87 6.96 16.55
N LEU A 78 -12.05 6.71 17.85
CA LEU A 78 -10.96 6.30 18.75
C LEU A 78 -10.26 5.01 18.27
N PHE A 79 -10.98 4.13 17.58
CA PHE A 79 -10.41 2.91 16.98
C PHE A 79 -9.45 3.20 15.81
N ALA A 80 -9.41 4.43 15.28
CA ALA A 80 -8.46 4.84 14.25
C ALA A 80 -7.05 5.15 14.80
N GLY A 81 -6.88 5.26 16.12
CA GLY A 81 -5.58 5.48 16.75
C GLY A 81 -4.94 6.86 16.47
N SER A 82 -5.68 7.82 15.91
CA SER A 82 -5.21 9.17 15.65
C SER A 82 -6.34 10.21 15.81
N VAL A 83 -5.98 11.44 16.19
CA VAL A 83 -6.93 12.56 16.31
C VAL A 83 -7.57 12.90 14.96
N ALA A 84 -6.77 12.91 13.89
CA ALA A 84 -7.27 13.12 12.53
C ALA A 84 -8.27 12.03 12.11
N GLY A 85 -7.98 10.77 12.47
CA GLY A 85 -8.92 9.66 12.25
C GLY A 85 -10.22 9.81 13.02
N ALA A 86 -10.16 10.29 14.26
CA ALA A 86 -11.36 10.54 15.05
C ALA A 86 -12.24 11.64 14.43
N LEU A 87 -11.65 12.76 14.00
CA LEU A 87 -12.37 13.87 13.38
C LEU A 87 -13.04 13.47 12.06
N PHE A 88 -12.34 12.73 11.20
CA PHE A 88 -12.91 12.24 9.95
C PHE A 88 -14.04 11.23 10.17
N PHE A 89 -13.90 10.35 11.17
CA PHE A 89 -14.99 9.42 11.51
C PHE A 89 -16.23 10.17 12.04
N VAL A 90 -16.06 11.24 12.82
CA VAL A 90 -17.15 12.13 13.22
C VAL A 90 -17.85 12.73 12.01
N LEU A 91 -17.08 13.22 11.02
CA LEU A 91 -17.62 13.76 9.78
C LEU A 91 -18.45 12.70 9.03
N LEU A 92 -17.93 11.48 8.90
CA LEU A 92 -18.64 10.37 8.24
C LEU A 92 -19.92 9.96 8.98
N SER A 93 -19.85 9.85 10.31
CA SER A 93 -21.02 9.55 11.15
C SER A 93 -22.10 10.61 10.99
N LEU A 94 -21.71 11.89 10.96
CA LEU A 94 -22.63 13.00 10.77
C LEU A 94 -23.26 12.99 9.37
N LEU A 95 -22.45 12.79 8.31
CA LEU A 95 -22.94 12.67 6.94
C LEU A 95 -23.90 11.48 6.80
N GLY A 96 -23.54 10.32 7.35
CA GLY A 96 -24.39 9.13 7.38
C GLY A 96 -25.71 9.38 8.09
N ALA A 97 -25.68 10.08 9.23
CA ALA A 97 -26.87 10.49 9.96
C ALA A 97 -27.76 11.45 9.16
N VAL A 98 -27.18 12.42 8.45
CA VAL A 98 -27.93 13.31 7.55
C VAL A 98 -28.62 12.50 6.45
N PHE A 99 -27.88 11.63 5.75
CA PHE A 99 -28.45 10.80 4.69
C PHE A 99 -29.58 9.90 5.20
N GLY A 100 -29.38 9.24 6.34
CA GLY A 100 -30.39 8.38 6.95
C GLY A 100 -31.64 9.15 7.38
N VAL A 101 -31.47 10.29 8.05
CA VAL A 101 -32.59 11.13 8.52
C VAL A 101 -33.38 11.71 7.34
N VAL A 102 -32.70 12.28 6.33
CA VAL A 102 -33.35 12.85 5.14
C VAL A 102 -34.10 11.77 4.37
N SER A 103 -33.51 10.58 4.17
CA SER A 103 -34.18 9.46 3.50
C SER A 103 -35.46 9.04 4.22
N ALA A 104 -35.43 8.95 5.55
CA ALA A 104 -36.60 8.62 6.34
C ALA A 104 -37.69 9.72 6.29
N LEU A 105 -37.29 10.99 6.25
CA LEU A 105 -38.21 12.12 6.10
C LEU A 105 -38.88 12.12 4.72
N LEU A 106 -38.13 11.88 3.64
CA LEU A 106 -38.68 11.76 2.28
C LEU A 106 -39.71 10.61 2.19
N LEU A 107 -39.40 9.48 2.83
CA LEU A 107 -40.30 8.32 2.87
C LEU A 107 -41.55 8.55 3.73
N LYS A 108 -41.46 9.37 4.80
CA LYS A 108 -42.63 9.83 5.55
C LYS A 108 -43.47 10.83 4.76
N LEU A 109 -42.81 11.75 4.06
CA LEU A 109 -43.48 12.77 3.25
C LEU A 109 -44.27 12.14 2.10
N SER A 110 -43.73 11.10 1.44
CA SER A 110 -44.42 10.41 0.35
C SER A 110 -45.76 9.82 0.77
N ARG A 111 -45.87 9.32 2.01
CA ARG A 111 -47.13 8.76 2.55
C ARG A 111 -48.23 9.80 2.69
N SER A 112 -47.87 11.06 2.95
CA SER A 112 -48.83 12.17 3.08
C SER A 112 -49.24 12.81 1.76
N ARG A 113 -48.56 12.49 0.64
CA ARG A 113 -48.87 13.07 -0.67
C ARG A 113 -49.91 12.25 -1.38
N THR A 114 -50.84 12.90 -2.06
CA THR A 114 -51.89 12.27 -2.88
C THR A 114 -51.45 12.09 -4.34
N GLU A 115 -50.62 13.01 -4.84
CA GLU A 115 -50.08 13.01 -6.20
C GLU A 115 -49.21 11.78 -6.50
N LEU A 116 -49.62 11.00 -7.51
CA LEU A 116 -48.91 9.80 -7.97
C LEU A 116 -47.41 10.03 -8.27
N PRO A 117 -46.98 11.11 -8.98
CA PRO A 117 -45.56 11.30 -9.26
C PRO A 117 -44.74 11.49 -7.98
N LEU A 118 -45.21 12.29 -7.01
CA LEU A 118 -44.52 12.48 -5.73
C LEU A 118 -44.51 11.22 -4.86
N LYS A 119 -45.56 10.39 -4.94
CA LYS A 119 -45.60 9.08 -4.25
C LYS A 119 -44.53 8.11 -4.76
N ILE A 120 -44.07 8.25 -6.00
CA ILE A 120 -43.05 7.38 -6.61
C ILE A 120 -41.66 8.00 -6.50
N LEU A 121 -41.54 9.30 -6.77
CA LEU A 121 -40.26 9.99 -6.87
C LEU A 121 -39.59 10.18 -5.50
N LEU A 122 -40.36 10.44 -4.44
CA LEU A 122 -39.82 10.60 -3.08
C LEU A 122 -39.24 9.30 -2.50
N PRO A 123 -39.91 8.12 -2.59
CA PRO A 123 -39.27 6.86 -2.22
C PRO A 123 -38.07 6.51 -3.09
N ALA A 124 -38.11 6.77 -4.40
CA ALA A 124 -36.96 6.53 -5.27
C ALA A 124 -35.74 7.37 -4.84
N ALA A 125 -35.95 8.66 -4.53
CA ALA A 125 -34.91 9.53 -3.98
C ALA A 125 -34.39 9.04 -2.61
N ALA A 126 -35.28 8.59 -1.72
CA ALA A 126 -34.88 8.01 -0.44
C ALA A 126 -34.02 6.75 -0.61
N ILE A 127 -34.40 5.86 -1.53
CA ILE A 127 -33.63 4.65 -1.84
C ILE A 127 -32.27 5.03 -2.43
N ALA A 128 -32.21 6.00 -3.36
CA ALA A 128 -30.95 6.48 -3.93
C ALA A 128 -30.01 7.06 -2.86
N LEU A 129 -30.53 7.86 -1.92
CA LEU A 129 -29.75 8.42 -0.80
C LEU A 129 -29.27 7.37 0.20
N LEU A 130 -29.91 6.20 0.27
CA LEU A 130 -29.42 5.06 1.06
C LEU A 130 -28.37 4.26 0.29
N LEU A 131 -28.60 3.98 -0.99
CA LEU A 131 -27.76 3.11 -1.82
C LEU A 131 -26.46 3.78 -2.26
N ILE A 132 -26.50 5.01 -2.75
CA ILE A 132 -25.33 5.68 -3.33
C ILE A 132 -24.22 5.84 -2.28
N PRO A 133 -24.45 6.38 -1.07
CA PRO A 133 -23.41 6.49 -0.06
C PRO A 133 -22.92 5.12 0.41
N SER A 134 -23.82 4.15 0.57
CA SER A 134 -23.45 2.79 1.02
C SER A 134 -22.56 2.07 -0.01
N TYR A 135 -22.90 2.18 -1.30
CA TYR A 135 -22.17 1.54 -2.40
C TYR A 135 -20.88 2.28 -2.75
N ALA A 136 -20.93 3.61 -2.89
CA ALA A 136 -19.76 4.43 -3.18
C ALA A 136 -18.71 4.27 -2.08
N SER A 137 -19.12 4.27 -0.81
CA SER A 137 -18.16 4.15 0.28
C SER A 137 -17.52 2.76 0.36
N PHE A 138 -18.28 1.70 0.07
CA PHE A 138 -17.73 0.34 0.04
C PHE A 138 -16.71 0.13 -1.07
N ASN A 139 -17.06 0.53 -2.30
CA ASN A 139 -16.22 0.24 -3.46
C ASN A 139 -15.03 1.18 -3.61
N LEU A 140 -15.14 2.43 -3.12
CA LEU A 140 -14.06 3.40 -3.27
C LEU A 140 -13.10 3.42 -2.07
N PHE A 141 -13.61 3.19 -0.86
CA PHE A 141 -12.83 3.45 0.36
C PHE A 141 -12.69 2.24 1.30
N GLY A 142 -13.38 1.12 1.03
CA GLY A 142 -13.35 -0.04 1.93
C GLY A 142 -13.86 0.32 3.33
N ASN A 143 -13.08 0.03 4.37
CA ASN A 143 -13.33 0.52 5.73
C ASN A 143 -12.70 1.93 5.91
N PRO A 144 -13.44 2.96 6.38
CA PRO A 144 -12.94 4.32 6.50
C PRO A 144 -11.81 4.44 7.54
N VAL A 145 -11.83 3.66 8.62
CA VAL A 145 -10.74 3.58 9.59
C VAL A 145 -9.50 2.98 8.96
N GLY A 146 -9.66 1.94 8.12
CA GLY A 146 -8.57 1.35 7.34
C GLY A 146 -7.94 2.37 6.39
N TRP A 147 -8.77 3.15 5.69
CA TRP A 147 -8.34 4.21 4.79
C TRP A 147 -7.47 5.25 5.50
N ILE A 148 -7.94 5.80 6.63
CA ILE A 148 -7.20 6.83 7.37
C ILE A 148 -5.95 6.24 8.00
N SER A 149 -6.05 5.09 8.66
CA SER A 149 -4.88 4.51 9.33
C SER A 149 -3.77 4.20 8.33
N SER A 150 -4.11 3.84 7.10
CA SER A 150 -3.15 3.67 6.01
C SER A 150 -2.60 5.01 5.51
N ALA A 151 -3.45 6.03 5.35
CA ALA A 151 -3.01 7.37 4.98
C ALA A 151 -2.02 7.95 6.01
N VAL A 152 -2.33 7.86 7.31
CA VAL A 152 -1.48 8.38 8.38
C VAL A 152 -0.18 7.59 8.45
N ARG A 153 -0.25 6.25 8.51
CA ARG A 153 0.95 5.41 8.60
C ARG A 153 1.88 5.60 7.40
N ALA A 154 1.32 5.62 6.20
CA ALA A 154 2.12 5.79 5.00
C ALA A 154 2.74 7.19 4.89
N ASN A 155 2.01 8.25 5.28
CA ASN A 155 2.60 9.59 5.32
C ASN A 155 3.69 9.71 6.40
N SER A 156 3.50 9.10 7.57
CA SER A 156 4.53 9.07 8.62
C SER A 156 5.78 8.33 8.17
N TYR A 157 5.60 7.13 7.60
CA TYR A 157 6.70 6.36 7.02
C TYR A 157 7.40 7.13 5.90
N ALA A 158 6.63 7.75 4.99
CA ALA A 158 7.15 8.56 3.90
C ALA A 158 8.00 9.74 4.41
N ALA A 159 7.51 10.46 5.42
CA ALA A 159 8.22 11.60 6.00
C ALA A 159 9.50 11.18 6.74
N GLU A 160 9.57 9.94 7.24
CA GLU A 160 10.75 9.39 7.91
C GLU A 160 11.81 8.88 6.92
N HIS A 161 11.37 8.30 5.79
CA HIS A 161 12.26 7.58 4.86
C HIS A 161 12.60 8.38 3.59
N TYR A 162 11.85 9.44 3.30
CA TYR A 162 12.00 10.20 2.06
C TYR A 162 12.10 11.70 2.33
N PRO A 163 12.95 12.43 1.58
CA PRO A 163 12.95 13.89 1.60
C PRO A 163 11.57 14.46 1.30
N SER A 164 11.19 15.55 1.96
CA SER A 164 9.83 16.11 1.92
C SER A 164 9.30 16.45 0.52
N ASP A 165 10.19 16.69 -0.45
CA ASP A 165 9.85 17.04 -1.83
C ASP A 165 10.00 15.87 -2.83
N SER A 166 10.45 14.71 -2.37
CA SER A 166 10.74 13.57 -3.26
C SER A 166 9.50 12.76 -3.64
N ILE A 167 8.48 12.72 -2.77
CA ILE A 167 7.22 12.03 -3.03
C ILE A 167 6.05 12.85 -2.50
N ALA A 168 4.92 12.84 -3.23
CA ALA A 168 3.72 13.60 -2.88
C ALA A 168 2.52 12.68 -2.72
N PHE A 169 1.88 12.71 -1.55
CA PHE A 169 0.70 11.90 -1.27
C PHE A 169 -0.49 12.30 -2.16
N GLN A 170 -1.09 11.31 -2.83
CA GLN A 170 -2.23 11.51 -3.74
C GLN A 170 -3.55 10.96 -3.18
N GLY A 171 -3.49 10.07 -2.18
CA GLY A 171 -4.67 9.48 -1.55
C GLY A 171 -4.46 8.02 -1.17
N VAL A 172 -5.53 7.33 -0.79
CA VAL A 172 -5.52 5.89 -0.49
C VAL A 172 -6.53 5.20 -1.38
N THR A 173 -6.14 4.08 -1.98
CA THR A 173 -6.99 3.16 -2.73
C THR A 173 -7.25 1.89 -1.92
N TYR A 174 -8.33 1.18 -2.24
CA TYR A 174 -8.67 -0.09 -1.60
C TYR A 174 -8.56 -1.24 -2.61
N ASP A 175 -7.70 -2.20 -2.29
CA ASP A 175 -7.57 -3.47 -3.01
C ASP A 175 -8.53 -4.48 -2.39
N SER A 176 -9.70 -4.65 -3.02
CA SER A 176 -10.74 -5.55 -2.54
C SER A 176 -10.35 -7.03 -2.64
N LYS A 177 -9.43 -7.40 -3.53
CA LYS A 177 -8.97 -8.78 -3.71
C LYS A 177 -8.16 -9.25 -2.50
N HIS A 178 -7.32 -8.37 -1.95
CA HIS A 178 -6.47 -8.68 -0.80
C HIS A 178 -7.02 -8.06 0.51
N GLY A 179 -8.07 -7.25 0.43
CA GLY A 179 -8.66 -6.55 1.58
C GLY A 179 -7.68 -5.56 2.21
N MET A 180 -6.91 -4.84 1.39
CA MET A 180 -5.84 -3.94 1.84
C MET A 180 -6.04 -2.51 1.34
N HIS A 181 -5.67 -1.54 2.18
CA HIS A 181 -5.61 -0.13 1.81
C HIS A 181 -4.17 0.21 1.39
N LYS A 182 -4.02 0.85 0.24
CA LYS A 182 -2.72 1.24 -0.33
C LYS A 182 -2.66 2.75 -0.45
N ALA A 183 -1.71 3.38 0.23
CA ALA A 183 -1.44 4.79 0.05
C ALA A 183 -0.73 5.00 -1.28
N VAL A 184 -1.18 5.99 -2.04
CA VAL A 184 -0.66 6.32 -3.36
C VAL A 184 0.18 7.58 -3.25
N PHE A 185 1.37 7.52 -3.80
CA PHE A 185 2.29 8.65 -3.91
C PHE A 185 2.61 8.92 -5.38
N SER A 186 2.64 10.20 -5.74
CA SER A 186 3.29 10.66 -6.95
C SER A 186 4.77 10.76 -6.67
N THR A 187 5.58 10.14 -7.51
CA THR A 187 7.04 10.10 -7.42
C THR A 187 7.62 10.51 -8.77
N PRO A 188 8.93 10.77 -8.86
CA PRO A 188 9.61 11.03 -10.13
C PRO A 188 9.57 9.84 -11.10
N LEU A 189 9.29 8.63 -10.62
CA LEU A 189 9.14 7.43 -11.44
C LEU A 189 7.69 7.19 -11.89
N GLY A 190 6.73 7.96 -11.35
CA GLY A 190 5.32 7.84 -11.69
C GLY A 190 4.46 7.68 -10.45
N ARG A 191 3.50 6.76 -10.51
CA ARG A 191 2.52 6.54 -9.44
C ARG A 191 2.86 5.27 -8.69
N GLU A 192 3.29 5.42 -7.44
CA GLU A 192 3.72 4.32 -6.58
C GLU A 192 2.84 4.19 -5.35
N THR A 193 2.98 3.07 -4.65
CA THR A 193 2.17 2.75 -3.48
C THR A 193 3.00 2.29 -2.29
N ILE A 194 2.58 2.74 -1.11
CA ILE A 194 3.07 2.27 0.18
C ILE A 194 1.88 1.64 0.91
N SER A 195 2.04 0.41 1.38
CA SER A 195 1.00 -0.29 2.11
C SER A 195 1.56 -1.11 3.26
N PHE A 196 0.69 -1.39 4.23
CA PHE A 196 1.02 -2.17 5.41
C PHE A 196 0.09 -3.36 5.47
N ASP A 197 0.65 -4.55 5.55
CA ASP A 197 -0.14 -5.76 5.68
C ASP A 197 -0.75 -5.87 7.11
N ARG A 198 -1.47 -6.96 7.38
CA ARG A 198 -2.08 -7.18 8.71
C ARG A 198 -1.06 -7.40 9.83
N ARG A 199 0.14 -7.86 9.48
CA ARG A 199 1.26 -8.10 10.40
C ARG A 199 2.09 -6.83 10.65
N GLY A 200 1.88 -5.79 9.84
CA GLY A 200 2.65 -4.55 9.85
C GLY A 200 3.86 -4.56 8.93
N GLU A 201 4.03 -5.60 8.11
CA GLU A 201 5.04 -5.64 7.06
C GLU A 201 4.75 -4.56 6.01
N ILE A 202 5.80 -3.89 5.56
CA ILE A 202 5.75 -2.75 4.67
C ILE A 202 5.93 -3.25 3.24
N GLN A 203 5.04 -2.82 2.35
CA GLN A 203 5.21 -2.97 0.91
C GLN A 203 5.36 -1.59 0.30
N ASP A 204 6.55 -1.30 -0.21
CA ASP A 204 6.96 0.00 -0.72
C ASP A 204 7.38 -0.13 -2.19
N SER A 205 6.42 0.07 -3.09
CA SER A 205 6.68 -0.13 -4.52
C SER A 205 7.62 0.92 -5.10
N TYR A 206 7.77 2.08 -4.44
CA TYR A 206 8.75 3.07 -4.87
C TYR A 206 10.16 2.60 -4.57
N GLN A 207 10.39 2.06 -3.37
CA GLN A 207 11.68 1.47 -3.01
C GLN A 207 12.05 0.27 -3.89
N ASP A 208 11.06 -0.55 -4.25
CA ASP A 208 11.24 -1.66 -5.19
C ASP A 208 11.65 -1.14 -6.57
N ALA A 209 10.96 -0.13 -7.09
CA ALA A 209 11.26 0.48 -8.38
C ALA A 209 12.65 1.12 -8.43
N LEU A 210 13.07 1.82 -7.36
CA LEU A 210 14.41 2.37 -7.23
C LEU A 210 15.47 1.27 -7.23
N SER A 211 15.23 0.19 -6.50
CA SER A 211 16.14 -0.97 -6.42
C SER A 211 16.30 -1.65 -7.78
N ILE A 212 15.20 -1.86 -8.51
CA ILE A 212 15.22 -2.44 -9.87
C ILE A 212 16.03 -1.56 -10.82
N GLN A 213 15.79 -0.23 -10.82
CA GLN A 213 16.55 0.67 -11.69
C GLN A 213 18.04 0.73 -11.33
N PHE A 214 18.36 0.66 -10.04
CA PHE A 214 19.76 0.61 -9.61
C PHE A 214 20.44 -0.66 -10.10
N CYS A 215 19.83 -1.83 -9.88
CA CYS A 215 20.34 -3.12 -10.36
C CYS A 215 20.56 -3.12 -11.87
N ALA A 216 19.61 -2.57 -12.64
CA ALA A 216 19.72 -2.47 -14.10
C ALA A 216 20.91 -1.59 -14.53
N LYS A 217 21.07 -0.40 -13.92
CA LYS A 217 22.22 0.49 -14.19
C LYS A 217 23.55 -0.18 -13.84
N GLN A 218 23.61 -0.92 -12.74
CA GLN A 218 24.83 -1.65 -12.36
C GLN A 218 25.12 -2.82 -13.29
N ALA A 219 24.09 -3.52 -13.76
CA ALA A 219 24.25 -4.57 -14.76
C ALA A 219 24.87 -4.02 -16.06
N GLU A 220 24.34 -2.89 -16.56
CA GLU A 220 24.87 -2.21 -17.74
C GLU A 220 26.30 -1.72 -17.55
N PHE A 221 26.61 -1.14 -16.38
CA PHE A 221 27.95 -0.70 -16.04
C PHE A 221 28.96 -1.85 -16.04
N VAL A 222 28.65 -2.94 -15.34
CA VAL A 222 29.51 -4.14 -15.29
C VAL A 222 29.65 -4.77 -16.67
N ARG A 223 28.57 -4.84 -17.45
CA ARG A 223 28.62 -5.31 -18.85
C ARG A 223 29.59 -4.45 -19.67
N GLY A 224 29.53 -3.13 -19.55
CA GLY A 224 30.42 -2.20 -20.25
C GLY A 224 31.90 -2.35 -19.87
N LEU A 225 32.18 -2.70 -18.61
CA LEU A 225 33.56 -2.96 -18.14
C LEU A 225 34.12 -4.29 -18.64
N LEU A 226 33.29 -5.32 -18.77
CA LEU A 226 33.73 -6.69 -19.07
C LEU A 226 33.72 -7.01 -20.57
N LEU A 227 32.88 -6.34 -21.36
CA LEU A 227 32.82 -6.55 -22.82
C LEU A 227 34.17 -6.31 -23.55
N PRO A 228 35.03 -5.34 -23.18
CA PRO A 228 36.35 -5.18 -23.79
C PRO A 228 37.35 -6.28 -23.42
N VAL A 229 37.11 -6.97 -22.31
CA VAL A 229 37.98 -8.05 -21.78
C VAL A 229 37.67 -9.38 -22.46
N GLU A 230 36.44 -9.53 -22.93
CA GLU A 230 35.91 -10.75 -23.51
C GLU A 230 35.15 -10.38 -24.79
N ASN A 231 35.73 -10.71 -25.94
CA ASN A 231 35.18 -10.40 -27.27
C ASN A 231 33.90 -11.20 -27.63
N SER A 232 33.21 -11.72 -26.62
CA SER A 232 32.00 -12.52 -26.73
C SER A 232 30.82 -11.71 -26.20
N PRO A 233 29.61 -11.87 -26.78
CA PRO A 233 28.41 -11.26 -26.21
C PRO A 233 28.22 -11.72 -24.76
N LEU A 234 27.96 -10.76 -23.86
CA LEU A 234 27.69 -11.01 -22.45
C LEU A 234 26.34 -10.40 -22.07
N CYS A 235 25.51 -11.23 -21.44
CA CYS A 235 24.34 -10.79 -20.70
C CYS A 235 24.72 -10.69 -19.22
N VAL A 236 24.36 -9.58 -18.57
CA VAL A 236 24.60 -9.35 -17.15
C VAL A 236 23.25 -9.08 -16.50
N SER A 237 22.92 -9.83 -15.46
CA SER A 237 21.82 -9.53 -14.56
C SER A 237 22.37 -9.30 -13.16
N THR A 238 21.63 -8.50 -12.38
CA THR A 238 22.03 -8.10 -11.04
C THR A 238 20.84 -8.28 -10.11
N GLU A 239 21.08 -8.86 -8.95
CA GLU A 239 20.08 -9.07 -7.91
C GLU A 239 20.65 -8.75 -6.52
N SER A 240 19.76 -8.61 -5.55
CA SER A 240 20.11 -8.43 -4.14
C SER A 240 19.11 -9.18 -3.28
N ASP A 241 19.62 -10.05 -2.41
CA ASP A 241 18.81 -10.73 -1.39
C ASP A 241 18.47 -9.80 -0.21
N GLU A 242 19.11 -8.64 -0.13
CA GLU A 242 19.00 -7.68 0.96
C GLU A 242 18.42 -6.34 0.47
N PRO A 243 17.66 -5.63 1.33
CA PRO A 243 17.20 -4.28 1.02
C PRO A 243 18.38 -3.35 0.72
N LEU A 244 18.33 -2.70 -0.43
CA LEU A 244 19.42 -1.84 -0.88
C LEU A 244 19.38 -0.44 -0.24
N GLY A 245 18.22 0.03 0.25
CA GLY A 245 18.09 1.34 0.91
C GLY A 245 18.43 2.54 0.01
N ILE A 246 18.28 2.39 -1.30
CA ILE A 246 18.69 3.36 -2.32
C ILE A 246 17.63 4.44 -2.47
N THR A 247 18.06 5.69 -2.56
CA THR A 247 17.17 6.82 -2.92
C THR A 247 17.39 7.21 -4.39
N GLN A 248 16.52 8.08 -4.89
CA GLN A 248 16.63 8.60 -6.26
C GLN A 248 18.00 9.24 -6.55
N PHE A 249 18.64 9.88 -5.57
CA PHE A 249 19.91 10.54 -5.78
C PHE A 249 21.05 9.56 -6.07
N GLN A 250 21.04 8.37 -5.46
CA GLN A 250 22.02 7.32 -5.72
C GLN A 250 21.86 6.67 -7.11
N LEU A 251 20.73 6.91 -7.81
CA LEU A 251 20.59 6.53 -9.22
C LEU A 251 21.35 7.45 -10.18
N SER A 252 21.74 8.66 -9.75
CA SER A 252 22.50 9.61 -10.57
C SER A 252 23.99 9.52 -10.24
N ASN A 253 24.83 9.74 -11.25
CA ASN A 253 26.27 9.94 -11.04
C ASN A 253 26.59 11.38 -10.63
N ASP A 254 25.67 12.31 -10.88
CA ASP A 254 25.80 13.71 -10.49
C ASP A 254 24.48 14.23 -9.92
N PRO A 255 24.14 13.88 -8.66
CA PRO A 255 22.93 14.38 -8.03
C PRO A 255 23.11 15.85 -7.61
N PRO A 256 22.07 16.69 -7.72
CA PRO A 256 22.11 18.11 -7.32
C PRO A 256 22.04 18.25 -5.79
N LEU A 257 23.01 17.67 -5.09
CA LEU A 257 23.12 17.64 -3.63
C LEU A 257 24.23 18.58 -3.15
N SER A 258 24.12 19.04 -1.91
CA SER A 258 25.23 19.71 -1.23
C SER A 258 26.42 18.77 -1.05
N ALA A 259 27.60 19.32 -0.72
CA ALA A 259 28.83 18.53 -0.59
C ALA A 259 28.71 17.42 0.48
N ASP A 260 28.03 17.71 1.60
CA ASP A 260 27.85 16.77 2.70
C ASP A 260 26.84 15.67 2.34
N GLU A 261 25.69 16.03 1.78
CA GLU A 261 24.67 15.09 1.29
C GLU A 261 25.22 14.18 0.18
N ARG A 262 26.10 14.71 -0.69
CA ARG A 262 26.76 13.94 -1.73
C ARG A 262 27.69 12.88 -1.15
N LYS A 263 28.40 13.21 -0.08
CA LYS A 263 29.29 12.26 0.62
C LYS A 263 28.49 11.13 1.25
N GLU A 264 27.39 11.44 1.92
CA GLU A 264 26.48 10.45 2.51
C GLU A 264 25.84 9.57 1.43
N ALA A 265 25.37 10.17 0.33
CA ALA A 265 24.80 9.43 -0.79
C ALA A 265 25.80 8.47 -1.44
N LEU A 266 27.07 8.86 -1.56
CA LEU A 266 28.14 8.00 -2.06
C LEU A 266 28.42 6.82 -1.13
N GLN A 267 28.46 7.04 0.19
CA GLN A 267 28.64 5.98 1.17
C GLN A 267 27.50 4.95 1.10
N LEU A 268 26.26 5.41 1.10
CA LEU A 268 25.09 4.53 0.95
C LEU A 268 25.11 3.76 -0.38
N ARG A 269 25.59 4.39 -1.46
CA ARG A 269 25.75 3.73 -2.75
C ARG A 269 26.81 2.64 -2.69
N GLU A 270 27.97 2.89 -2.08
CA GLU A 270 29.02 1.87 -1.90
C GLU A 270 28.53 0.68 -1.06
N GLU A 271 27.80 0.95 0.04
CA GLU A 271 27.18 -0.10 0.84
C GLU A 271 26.18 -0.92 0.05
N ALA A 272 25.34 -0.28 -0.77
CA ALA A 272 24.37 -0.95 -1.61
C ALA A 272 25.05 -1.80 -2.70
N LEU A 273 26.13 -1.31 -3.32
CA LEU A 273 26.92 -2.07 -4.29
C LEU A 273 27.51 -3.35 -3.69
N GLY A 274 27.98 -3.27 -2.43
CA GLY A 274 28.52 -4.44 -1.72
C GLY A 274 27.51 -5.57 -1.46
N LYS A 275 26.21 -5.29 -1.57
CA LYS A 275 25.12 -6.28 -1.41
C LYS A 275 24.76 -7.00 -2.71
N LEU A 276 25.20 -6.48 -3.86
CA LEU A 276 24.78 -6.96 -5.17
C LEU A 276 25.46 -8.28 -5.54
N SER A 277 24.65 -9.19 -6.08
CA SER A 277 25.10 -10.40 -6.75
C SER A 277 24.90 -10.25 -8.26
N TYR A 278 25.90 -10.64 -9.04
CA TYR A 278 25.90 -10.54 -10.49
C TYR A 278 25.82 -11.93 -11.11
N THR A 279 24.95 -12.10 -12.10
CA THR A 279 24.94 -13.30 -12.96
C THR A 279 25.31 -12.90 -14.39
N LEU A 280 26.37 -13.50 -14.91
CA LEU A 280 26.87 -13.28 -16.25
C LEU A 280 26.65 -14.51 -17.10
N SER A 281 26.03 -14.34 -18.25
CA SER A 281 25.81 -15.42 -19.23
C SER A 281 26.49 -15.09 -20.55
N PHE A 282 27.21 -16.05 -21.11
CA PHE A 282 27.74 -15.93 -22.48
C PHE A 282 26.61 -16.05 -23.51
N GLY A 283 26.49 -15.05 -24.38
CA GLY A 283 25.48 -14.97 -25.43
C GLY A 283 24.72 -13.64 -25.43
N GLU A 284 24.04 -13.36 -26.55
CA GLU A 284 23.00 -12.34 -26.57
C GLU A 284 21.79 -12.79 -25.72
N PHE A 285 20.86 -11.89 -25.41
CA PHE A 285 19.59 -12.18 -24.73
C PHE A 285 18.74 -13.18 -25.55
N SER A 286 19.16 -14.44 -25.59
CA SER A 286 18.50 -15.55 -26.25
C SER A 286 18.51 -16.75 -25.30
N ASP A 287 17.50 -17.60 -25.41
CA ASP A 287 17.25 -18.71 -24.47
C ASP A 287 18.34 -19.80 -24.48
N LEU A 288 19.35 -19.69 -25.35
CA LEU A 288 20.40 -20.67 -25.54
C LEU A 288 21.77 -20.05 -25.21
N PRO A 289 22.38 -20.38 -24.06
CA PRO A 289 23.69 -19.88 -23.70
C PRO A 289 24.74 -20.34 -24.73
N THR A 290 25.72 -19.49 -24.99
CA THR A 290 26.82 -19.78 -25.92
C THR A 290 27.63 -20.97 -25.40
N VAL A 291 28.00 -21.85 -26.31
CA VAL A 291 28.86 -23.00 -26.00
C VAL A 291 30.27 -22.50 -25.74
N VAL A 292 30.77 -22.73 -24.52
CA VAL A 292 32.12 -22.34 -24.07
C VAL A 292 32.76 -23.55 -23.40
N SER A 293 34.04 -23.81 -23.68
CA SER A 293 34.72 -24.93 -23.03
C SER A 293 34.97 -24.64 -21.53
N LYS A 294 35.06 -25.67 -20.69
CA LYS A 294 35.37 -25.51 -19.26
C LYS A 294 36.65 -24.66 -19.02
N PRO A 295 37.78 -24.87 -19.74
CA PRO A 295 38.97 -24.05 -19.57
C PRO A 295 38.71 -22.57 -19.86
N GLU A 296 38.03 -22.26 -20.97
CA GLU A 296 37.68 -20.88 -21.36
C GLU A 296 36.77 -20.21 -20.33
N LEU A 297 35.79 -20.94 -19.80
CA LEU A 297 34.88 -20.45 -18.76
C LEU A 297 35.63 -20.08 -17.47
N ILE A 298 36.56 -20.94 -17.04
CA ILE A 298 37.39 -20.69 -15.85
C ILE A 298 38.34 -19.53 -16.08
N GLU A 299 38.95 -19.44 -17.25
CA GLU A 299 39.86 -18.35 -17.60
C GLU A 299 39.12 -17.01 -17.68
N ALA A 300 37.91 -16.99 -18.24
CA ALA A 300 37.06 -15.80 -18.24
C ALA A 300 36.65 -15.41 -16.81
N ALA A 301 36.28 -16.35 -15.95
CA ALA A 301 35.99 -16.07 -14.54
C ALA A 301 37.17 -15.40 -13.82
N LEU A 302 38.39 -15.89 -14.04
CA LEU A 302 39.61 -15.30 -13.48
C LEU A 302 39.89 -13.90 -14.02
N ARG A 303 39.71 -13.68 -15.33
CA ARG A 303 39.85 -12.37 -15.97
C ARG A 303 38.82 -11.38 -15.44
N PHE A 304 37.56 -11.78 -15.33
CA PHE A 304 36.49 -10.93 -14.77
C PHE A 304 36.74 -10.57 -13.31
N GLN A 305 37.17 -11.53 -12.49
CA GLN A 305 37.54 -11.25 -11.10
C GLN A 305 38.66 -10.19 -11.04
N GLN A 306 39.70 -10.33 -11.87
CA GLN A 306 40.81 -9.39 -11.92
C GLN A 306 40.36 -8.00 -12.40
N THR A 307 39.62 -7.92 -13.50
CA THR A 307 39.14 -6.63 -14.04
C THR A 307 38.26 -5.90 -13.03
N LEU A 308 37.32 -6.59 -12.38
CA LEU A 308 36.45 -5.95 -11.39
C LEU A 308 37.23 -5.47 -10.16
N ALA A 309 38.27 -6.22 -9.74
CA ALA A 309 39.16 -5.81 -8.67
C ALA A 309 40.01 -4.57 -9.05
N GLU A 310 40.56 -4.53 -10.27
CA GLU A 310 41.33 -3.39 -10.78
C GLU A 310 40.49 -2.12 -10.92
N GLN A 311 39.20 -2.27 -11.30
CA GLN A 311 38.24 -1.17 -11.42
C GLN A 311 37.56 -0.81 -10.09
N GLY A 312 37.88 -1.51 -9.00
CA GLY A 312 37.32 -1.25 -7.67
C GLY A 312 35.81 -1.46 -7.57
N VAL A 313 35.24 -2.38 -8.35
CA VAL A 313 33.79 -2.66 -8.35
C VAL A 313 33.45 -3.55 -7.14
N PRO A 314 32.63 -3.08 -6.18
CA PRO A 314 32.18 -3.91 -5.07
C PRO A 314 31.10 -4.88 -5.55
N TYR A 315 31.16 -6.13 -5.08
CA TYR A 315 30.12 -7.13 -5.29
C TYR A 315 30.15 -8.19 -4.19
N ARG A 316 28.99 -8.76 -3.87
CA ARG A 316 28.87 -9.89 -2.93
C ARG A 316 29.31 -11.18 -3.60
N GLU A 317 28.79 -11.42 -4.79
CA GLU A 317 28.98 -12.68 -5.50
C GLU A 317 28.83 -12.49 -7.01
N LEU A 318 29.56 -13.29 -7.77
CA LEU A 318 29.50 -13.35 -9.21
C LEU A 318 29.32 -14.80 -9.66
N THR A 319 28.29 -15.03 -10.48
CA THR A 319 28.00 -16.32 -11.10
C THR A 319 28.17 -16.20 -12.60
N LEU A 320 29.10 -16.96 -13.16
CA LEU A 320 29.34 -17.02 -14.61
C LEU A 320 28.76 -18.31 -15.18
N THR A 321 27.93 -18.21 -16.22
CA THR A 321 27.21 -19.32 -16.84
C THR A 321 27.40 -19.40 -18.35
N ALA A 322 27.53 -20.63 -18.87
CA ALA A 322 27.62 -20.94 -20.29
C ALA A 322 27.09 -22.35 -20.59
N ALA A 323 26.87 -22.70 -21.86
CA ALA A 323 26.58 -24.09 -22.26
C ALA A 323 27.89 -24.86 -22.46
N ASP A 324 27.90 -26.17 -22.18
CA ASP A 324 28.93 -27.09 -22.71
C ASP A 324 28.54 -27.64 -24.09
N ALA A 325 29.48 -28.36 -24.72
CA ALA A 325 29.24 -28.98 -26.03
C ALA A 325 28.13 -30.06 -26.03
N ALA A 326 27.72 -30.54 -24.86
CA ALA A 326 26.62 -31.49 -24.69
C ALA A 326 25.29 -30.78 -24.37
N GLY A 327 25.26 -29.44 -24.29
CA GLY A 327 24.08 -28.66 -23.96
C GLY A 327 23.77 -28.56 -22.47
N ASN A 328 24.66 -29.00 -21.58
CA ASN A 328 24.50 -28.78 -20.14
C ASN A 328 24.88 -27.34 -19.77
N ILE A 329 24.32 -26.84 -18.67
CA ILE A 329 24.69 -25.53 -18.14
C ILE A 329 25.91 -25.70 -17.23
N GLN A 330 26.98 -25.02 -17.59
CA GLN A 330 28.18 -24.86 -16.78
C GLN A 330 28.08 -23.59 -15.96
N ARG A 331 28.47 -23.65 -14.68
CA ARG A 331 28.54 -22.47 -13.81
C ARG A 331 29.82 -22.42 -12.99
N VAL A 332 30.33 -21.22 -12.78
CA VAL A 332 31.40 -20.89 -11.85
C VAL A 332 30.93 -19.76 -10.95
N LYS A 333 30.98 -19.96 -9.63
CA LYS A 333 30.52 -19.00 -8.63
C LYS A 333 31.71 -18.55 -7.79
N PHE A 334 31.89 -17.24 -7.61
CA PHE A 334 33.00 -16.69 -6.84
C PHE A 334 32.67 -15.33 -6.23
N SER A 335 33.48 -14.90 -5.28
CA SER A 335 33.38 -13.61 -4.58
C SER A 335 34.71 -12.84 -4.70
N PRO A 336 34.78 -11.57 -4.28
CA PRO A 336 36.02 -10.80 -4.34
C PRO A 336 37.20 -11.45 -3.61
N THR A 337 36.94 -12.25 -2.57
CA THR A 337 37.95 -12.90 -1.73
C THR A 337 38.28 -14.33 -2.15
N THR A 338 37.55 -14.89 -3.12
CA THR A 338 37.75 -16.28 -3.58
C THR A 338 39.12 -16.45 -4.25
N GLN A 339 39.91 -17.42 -3.81
CA GLN A 339 41.24 -17.65 -4.37
C GLN A 339 41.18 -18.33 -5.74
N ARG A 340 42.21 -18.15 -6.57
CA ARG A 340 42.26 -18.71 -7.94
C ARG A 340 42.02 -20.22 -7.99
N GLU A 341 42.56 -20.98 -7.03
CA GLU A 341 42.36 -22.44 -6.98
C GLU A 341 40.94 -22.82 -6.55
N GLU A 342 40.29 -22.00 -5.73
CA GLU A 342 38.89 -22.20 -5.32
C GLU A 342 37.94 -22.00 -6.50
N ILE A 343 38.19 -21.01 -7.37
CA ILE A 343 37.41 -20.77 -8.60
C ILE A 343 37.43 -22.00 -9.52
N LYS A 344 38.60 -22.62 -9.70
CA LYS A 344 38.74 -23.84 -10.51
C LYS A 344 37.93 -25.01 -9.93
N SER A 345 37.92 -25.14 -8.60
CA SER A 345 37.21 -26.20 -7.88
C SER A 345 35.69 -25.95 -7.74
N GLY A 346 35.27 -24.68 -7.84
CA GLY A 346 33.88 -24.22 -7.75
C GLY A 346 33.04 -24.47 -8.99
N TYR A 347 33.65 -24.98 -10.07
CA TYR A 347 32.96 -25.38 -11.28
C TYR A 347 31.89 -26.45 -11.01
N ARG A 348 30.72 -26.26 -11.63
CA ARG A 348 29.61 -27.23 -11.67
C ARG A 348 29.03 -27.28 -13.08
N SER A 349 28.60 -28.47 -13.52
CA SER A 349 27.81 -28.66 -14.74
C SER A 349 26.55 -29.45 -14.39
N TYR A 350 25.40 -29.06 -14.95
CA TYR A 350 24.09 -29.67 -14.68
C TYR A 350 23.19 -29.61 -15.90
N ARG A 351 22.24 -30.54 -16.01
CA ARG A 351 21.25 -30.52 -17.09
C ARG A 351 20.24 -29.39 -16.87
N PRO A 352 19.75 -28.72 -17.92
CA PRO A 352 18.76 -27.65 -17.80
C PRO A 352 17.49 -28.07 -17.03
N ASP A 353 17.12 -29.35 -17.13
CA ASP A 353 15.90 -29.94 -16.56
C ASP A 353 16.02 -30.34 -15.07
N GLU A 354 17.21 -30.23 -14.47
CA GLU A 354 17.50 -30.67 -13.09
C GLU A 354 17.53 -29.52 -12.06
N LYS A 355 16.82 -28.41 -12.32
CA LYS A 355 16.76 -27.26 -11.39
C LYS A 355 16.07 -27.57 -10.05
#